data_AF-A0A2V5VW68-F1
#
_entry.id   AF-A0A2V5VW68-F1
#
_cell.length_a   1.000
_cell.length_b   1.000
_cell.length_c   1.000
_cell.angle_alpha   90.00
_cell.angle_beta   90.00
_cell.angle_gamma   90.00
#
_symmetry.space_group_name_H-M   'P 1'
#
loop_
_entity.id
_entity.type
_entity.pdbx_description
1 polymer ?
#
loop_
_entity_poly.entity_id
_entity_poly.type
_entity_poly.pdbx_seq_one_letter_code
_entity_poly.pdbx_strand_id
1 'polypeptide(L)'
;MGNSMQISTETLAALRSLTTPTVSNAIELFNVRPRNQGYLSPEIHCLFPDLGVMVGHAVTVRFAAEQPATRSGSRYESWKYMLESPEPRVLVLQD
;
A
#
# COMPACT_ATOMS: atom_id res chain seq x y z
N MET A 1 -19.19 -10.42 -2.36
CA MET A 1 -17.85 -10.69 -1.79
C MET A 1 -16.89 -10.79 -2.96
N GLY A 2 -16.15 -9.71 -3.24
CA GLY A 2 -15.29 -9.63 -4.42
C GLY A 2 -14.14 -10.62 -4.29
N ASN A 3 -13.91 -11.41 -5.33
CA ASN A 3 -12.84 -12.39 -5.45
C ASN A 3 -11.50 -11.72 -5.10
N SER A 4 -10.95 -11.96 -3.91
CA SER A 4 -9.61 -11.49 -3.57
C SER A 4 -8.65 -12.25 -4.47
N MET A 5 -8.15 -11.60 -5.52
CA MET A 5 -7.11 -12.18 -6.36
C MET A 5 -5.87 -12.33 -5.49
N GLN A 6 -5.66 -13.53 -4.96
CA GLN A 6 -4.50 -13.86 -4.16
C GLN A 6 -3.28 -13.83 -5.08
N ILE A 7 -2.32 -12.97 -4.76
CA ILE A 7 -1.04 -12.92 -5.47
C ILE A 7 -0.14 -13.99 -4.88
N SER A 8 0.51 -14.78 -5.73
CA SER A 8 1.38 -15.86 -5.26
C SER A 8 2.64 -15.32 -4.58
N THR A 9 3.20 -16.10 -3.67
CA THR A 9 4.47 -15.77 -3.00
C THR A 9 5.61 -15.59 -4.01
N GLU A 10 5.64 -16.38 -5.09
CA GLU A 10 6.67 -16.20 -6.14
C GLU A 10 6.51 -14.85 -6.84
N THR A 11 5.28 -14.43 -7.11
CA THR A 11 5.01 -13.13 -7.73
C THR A 11 5.42 -11.98 -6.82
N LEU A 12 5.13 -12.07 -5.52
CA LEU A 12 5.57 -11.08 -4.53
C LEU A 12 7.11 -11.01 -4.44
N ALA A 13 7.79 -12.16 -4.46
CA ALA A 13 9.24 -12.22 -4.45
C ALA A 13 9.84 -11.62 -5.74
N ALA A 14 9.25 -11.89 -6.91
CA ALA A 14 9.66 -11.31 -8.18
C ALA A 14 9.45 -9.80 -8.21
N LEU A 15 8.34 -9.28 -7.67
CA LEU A 15 8.12 -7.84 -7.57
C LEU A 15 9.15 -7.17 -6.65
N ARG A 16 9.55 -7.83 -5.56
CA ARG A 16 10.53 -7.30 -4.60
C ARG A 16 11.93 -7.11 -5.20
N SER A 17 12.27 -7.82 -6.27
CA SER A 17 13.56 -7.66 -6.96
C SER A 17 13.59 -6.49 -7.95
N LEU A 18 12.43 -5.87 -8.23
CA LEU A 18 12.31 -4.73 -9.13
C LEU A 18 12.45 -3.41 -8.38
N THR A 19 12.97 -2.39 -9.07
CA THR A 19 12.97 -1.02 -8.54
C THR A 19 11.59 -0.37 -8.73
N THR A 20 11.22 0.57 -7.86
CA THR A 20 9.95 1.32 -7.99
C THR A 20 9.80 2.00 -9.36
N PRO A 21 10.84 2.67 -9.93
CA PRO A 21 10.74 3.20 -11.29
C PRO A 21 10.49 2.13 -12.36
N THR A 22 11.08 0.93 -12.24
CA THR A 22 10.81 -0.17 -13.17
C THR A 22 9.34 -0.57 -13.16
N VAL A 23 8.72 -0.65 -11.98
CA VAL A 23 7.29 -0.97 -11.84
C VAL A 23 6.41 0.16 -12.37
N SER A 24 6.75 1.43 -12.11
CA SER A 24 6.02 2.59 -12.68
C SER A 24 6.06 2.58 -14.20
N ASN A 25 7.25 2.40 -14.79
CA ASN A 25 7.43 2.33 -16.23
C ASN A 25 6.55 1.23 -16.84
N ALA A 26 6.48 0.04 -16.22
CA ALA A 26 5.63 -1.03 -16.72
C ALA A 26 4.14 -0.63 -16.71
N ILE A 27 3.65 -0.04 -15.61
CA ILE A 27 2.27 0.46 -15.49
C ILE A 27 1.94 1.49 -16.60
N GLU A 28 2.89 2.38 -16.89
CA GLU A 28 2.75 3.44 -17.89
C GLU A 28 2.80 2.89 -19.32
N LEU A 29 3.76 2.01 -19.62
CA LEU A 29 3.95 1.45 -20.96
C LEU A 29 2.83 0.48 -21.34
N PHE A 30 2.27 -0.25 -20.37
CA PHE A 30 1.11 -1.10 -20.57
C PHE A 30 -0.23 -0.36 -20.48
N ASN A 31 -0.22 0.97 -20.29
CA ASN A 31 -1.42 1.81 -20.17
C ASN A 31 -2.42 1.32 -19.09
N VAL A 32 -1.92 0.79 -17.97
CA VAL A 32 -2.76 0.27 -16.88
C VAL A 32 -3.50 1.39 -16.15
N ARG A 33 -2.90 2.59 -16.08
CA ARG A 33 -3.51 3.80 -15.52
C ARG A 33 -2.93 5.07 -16.17
N PRO A 34 -3.58 6.25 -16.04
CA PRO A 34 -3.02 7.52 -16.50
C PRO A 34 -1.66 7.83 -15.85
N ARG A 35 -0.73 8.43 -16.62
CA ARG A 35 0.64 8.75 -16.18
C ARG A 35 0.73 9.73 -15.00
N ASN A 36 -0.33 10.50 -14.76
CA ASN A 36 -0.41 11.45 -13.66
C ASN A 36 -1.05 10.85 -12.40
N GLN A 37 -1.17 9.51 -12.29
CA GLN A 37 -1.74 8.82 -11.15
C GLN A 37 -0.85 7.68 -10.67
N GLY A 38 -0.99 7.29 -9.40
CA GLY A 38 -0.32 6.10 -8.85
C GLY A 38 1.07 6.33 -8.25
N TYR A 39 1.46 7.58 -8.03
CA TYR A 39 2.67 7.95 -7.29
C TYR A 39 2.31 8.58 -5.94
N LEU A 40 3.28 8.58 -5.01
CA LEU A 40 3.16 9.23 -3.71
C LEU A 40 3.58 10.71 -3.80
N SER A 41 3.03 11.57 -2.94
CA SER A 41 3.50 12.95 -2.78
C SER A 41 5.01 12.96 -2.49
N PRO A 42 5.78 13.94 -3.01
CA PRO A 42 7.20 14.08 -2.69
C PRO A 42 7.47 14.30 -1.20
N GLU A 43 6.45 14.57 -0.38
CA GLU A 43 6.57 14.69 1.08
C GLU A 43 6.75 13.32 1.77
N ILE A 44 6.40 12.22 1.12
CA ILE A 44 6.51 10.87 1.67
C ILE A 44 7.91 10.31 1.40
N HIS A 45 8.67 10.06 2.47
CA HIS A 45 10.05 9.59 2.40
C HIS A 45 10.25 8.30 3.21
N CYS A 46 11.17 7.44 2.75
CA CYS A 46 11.56 6.25 3.51
C CYS A 46 12.46 6.64 4.69
N LEU A 47 12.02 6.30 5.90
CA LEU A 47 12.78 6.57 7.13
C LEU A 47 13.84 5.50 7.43
N PHE A 48 13.72 4.31 6.83
CA PHE A 48 14.57 3.15 7.13
C PHE A 48 15.06 2.46 5.83
N PRO A 49 15.87 3.15 5.01
CA PRO A 49 16.33 2.60 3.72
C PRO A 49 17.11 1.29 3.87
N ASP A 50 17.80 1.09 4.99
CA ASP A 50 18.62 -0.11 5.24
C ASP A 50 17.80 -1.39 5.42
N LEU A 51 16.49 -1.30 5.67
CA LEU A 51 15.59 -2.47 5.71
C LEU A 51 15.32 -3.06 4.32
N GLY A 52 15.73 -2.35 3.27
CA GLY A 52 15.58 -2.76 1.88
C GLY A 52 14.16 -2.61 1.32
N VAL A 53 13.97 -3.09 0.10
CA VAL A 53 12.68 -3.00 -0.61
C VAL A 53 11.65 -3.97 -0.01
N MET A 54 10.42 -3.50 0.14
CA MET A 54 9.26 -4.31 0.55
C MET A 54 8.13 -4.27 -0.49
N VAL A 55 7.37 -5.35 -0.56
CA VAL A 55 6.17 -5.49 -1.39
C VAL A 55 5.11 -6.19 -0.56
N GLY A 56 3.85 -5.77 -0.69
CA GLY A 56 2.74 -6.42 -0.01
C GLY A 56 1.39 -5.86 -0.43
N HIS A 57 0.35 -6.39 0.19
CA HIS A 57 -1.04 -6.00 0.00
C HIS A 57 -1.35 -4.69 0.72
N ALA A 58 -1.89 -3.72 -0.01
CA ALA A 58 -2.30 -2.45 0.58
C ALA A 58 -3.48 -2.65 1.53
N VAL A 59 -3.28 -2.26 2.79
CA VAL A 59 -4.33 -2.12 3.80
C VAL A 59 -4.56 -0.63 3.97
N THR A 60 -5.69 -0.12 3.47
CA THR A 60 -5.93 1.32 3.39
C THR A 60 -6.77 1.80 4.56
N VAL A 61 -6.34 2.88 5.22
CA VAL A 61 -7.03 3.45 6.39
C VAL A 61 -7.06 4.97 6.27
N ARG A 62 -8.20 5.57 6.61
CA ARG A 62 -8.33 7.01 6.82
C ARG A 62 -8.35 7.33 8.31
N PHE A 63 -7.66 8.38 8.72
CA PHE A 63 -7.69 8.88 10.10
C PHE A 63 -7.88 10.40 10.11
N ALA A 64 -7.99 11.00 11.28
CA ALA A 64 -8.08 12.44 11.45
C ALA A 64 -7.21 12.80 12.65
N ALA A 65 -5.96 13.20 12.41
CA ALA A 65 -5.03 13.63 13.46
C ALA A 65 -4.91 15.15 13.52
N GLU A 66 -4.97 15.83 12.37
CA GLU A 66 -4.95 17.29 12.29
C GLU A 66 -6.28 17.94 12.71
N GLN A 67 -7.39 17.22 12.57
CA GLN A 67 -8.73 17.71 12.89
C GLN A 67 -9.48 16.76 13.83
N PRO A 68 -10.43 17.25 14.64
CA PRO A 68 -11.29 16.39 15.45
C PRO A 68 -12.01 15.37 14.56
N ALA A 69 -11.92 14.10 14.94
CA ALA A 69 -12.61 13.05 14.21
C ALA A 69 -14.13 13.30 14.20
N THR A 70 -14.74 13.26 13.02
CA THR A 70 -16.20 13.37 12.85
C THR A 70 -16.94 12.19 13.50
N ARG A 71 -16.24 11.06 13.69
CA ARG A 71 -16.70 9.87 14.41
C ARG A 71 -15.53 9.22 15.14
N SER A 72 -15.74 8.78 16.38
CA SER A 72 -14.74 7.99 17.11
C SER A 72 -14.53 6.63 16.42
N GLY A 73 -13.30 6.35 15.99
CA GLY A 73 -12.89 5.04 15.50
C GLY A 73 -12.61 4.07 16.65
N SER A 74 -12.94 2.78 16.47
CA SER A 74 -12.53 1.71 17.39
C SER A 74 -11.15 1.22 16.99
N ARG A 75 -10.15 1.43 17.86
CA ARG A 75 -8.80 0.89 17.65
C ARG A 75 -8.82 -0.63 17.47
N TYR A 76 -9.66 -1.32 18.24
CA TYR A 76 -9.79 -2.77 18.15
C TYR A 76 -10.27 -3.22 16.77
N GLU A 77 -11.32 -2.59 16.23
CA GLU A 77 -11.84 -2.93 14.91
C GLU A 77 -10.83 -2.59 13.80
N SER A 78 -10.07 -1.49 13.93
CA SER A 78 -8.97 -1.18 13.01
C SER A 78 -7.90 -2.27 13.01
N TRP A 79 -7.50 -2.76 14.20
CA TRP A 79 -6.53 -3.85 14.31
C TRP A 79 -7.05 -5.16 13.71
N LYS A 80 -8.30 -5.50 14.01
CA LYS A 80 -8.96 -6.67 13.43
C LYS A 80 -8.98 -6.61 11.91
N TYR A 81 -9.38 -5.47 11.34
CA TYR A 81 -9.36 -5.24 9.89
C TYR A 81 -7.96 -5.41 9.27
N MET A 82 -6.93 -4.88 9.93
CA MET A 82 -5.55 -5.06 9.48
C MET A 82 -5.15 -6.54 9.46
N LEU A 83 -5.47 -7.30 10.51
CA LEU A 83 -5.12 -8.72 10.62
C LEU A 83 -5.88 -9.61 9.63
N GLU A 84 -7.12 -9.26 9.29
CA GLU A 84 -7.93 -9.97 8.29
C GLU A 84 -7.43 -9.77 6.84
N SER A 85 -6.56 -8.78 6.60
CA SER A 85 -5.97 -8.52 5.28
C SER A 85 -4.87 -9.53 4.92
N PRO A 86 -4.63 -9.84 3.63
CA PRO A 86 -3.60 -10.80 3.21
C PRO A 86 -2.16 -10.36 3.54
N GLU A 87 -1.29 -11.32 3.86
CA GLU A 87 0.14 -11.11 4.09
C GLU A 87 0.95 -11.16 2.78
N PRO A 88 2.07 -10.43 2.67
CA PRO A 88 2.58 -9.39 3.56
C PRO A 88 1.73 -8.12 3.48
N ARG A 89 1.53 -7.40 4.59
CA ARG A 89 0.63 -6.24 4.67
C ARG A 89 1.41 -4.93 4.59
N VAL A 90 0.91 -3.98 3.80
CA VAL A 90 1.43 -2.60 3.73
C VAL A 90 0.32 -1.64 4.14
N LEU A 91 0.43 -1.06 5.32
CA LEU A 91 -0.53 -0.09 5.80
C LEU A 91 -0.35 1.24 5.06
N VAL A 92 -1.38 1.69 4.36
CA VAL A 92 -1.42 2.97 3.65
C VAL A 92 -2.40 3.88 4.37
N LEU A 93 -1.87 4.87 5.07
CA LEU A 93 -2.63 5.80 5.89
C LEU A 93 -2.81 7.13 5.15
N GLN A 94 -4.03 7.61 5.13
CA GLN A 94 -4.36 8.96 4.71
C GLN A 94 -5.02 9.69 5.89
N ASP A 95 -4.47 10.83 6.28
CA ASP A 95 -5.19 11.80 7.10
C ASP A 95 -6.30 12.43 6.22
#